data_AF-A0A962WEN8-F1
#
_entry.id   AF-A0A962WEN8-F1
#
_cell.length_a   1.000
_cell.length_b   1.000
_cell.length_c   1.000
_cell.angle_alpha   90.00
_cell.angle_beta   90.00
_cell.angle_gamma   90.00
#
_symmetry.space_group_name_H-M   'P 1'
#
loop_
_entity.id
_entity.type
_entity.pdbx_description
1 polymer ?
#
loop_
_entity_poly.entity_id
_entity_poly.type
_entity_poly.pdbx_seq_one_letter_code
_entity_poly.pdbx_strand_id
1 'polypeptide(L)'
;MSDDAPAPPGSTGSLFARPTSPLRVAGAPRHNACYTDPPEEDGSRLLISDLCCMAEAYMSHEQVSQIYDAYLFGAEAHEGQHRRSGEPYIYHPLAVASILLEMHMDSPTIVAAILHDVIEDTEASKAQVAERFGEQVAEIVDGVSKLSAVNFPSKMEAQAESLRKMLLAMAKDIRVIIIKLADRLHNMRTLGALASAKAQRIARETLEIYAPIANRLGMHVLRLELEDLGFKAMYPNRYAILCRAMRSVRGNREEVLKKIEAAILEALKGYDIPIRVLCREKHLFSIYQKMRKKHLPLRELQDVYAVRLVTDNIDNCYRLLGIAHNLWKPVPGKFKDYIAIPKANGYQSLHTVLVSPHRARVEVQIRTDEMDHVAESGIAAHWLYKTGGSSSGATHNRAREWLRDLLEVQGNTGSADFLES
;
A
#
# COMPACT_ATOMS: atom_id res chain seq x y z
N MET A 1 -83.64 12.55 6.47
CA MET A 1 -82.36 12.96 7.07
C MET A 1 -81.31 12.24 6.23
N SER A 2 -81.02 12.70 5.00
CA SER A 2 -80.13 13.84 4.69
C SER A 2 -78.78 13.64 5.40
N ASP A 3 -77.64 13.42 4.75
CA ASP A 3 -77.13 14.12 3.57
C ASP A 3 -76.22 13.26 2.67
N ASP A 4 -76.17 13.70 1.41
CA ASP A 4 -75.43 13.21 0.26
C ASP A 4 -73.98 13.76 0.16
N ALA A 5 -73.09 12.89 -0.34
CA ALA A 5 -71.91 13.15 -1.19
C ALA A 5 -70.67 13.90 -0.61
N PRO A 6 -69.46 13.87 -1.27
CA PRO A 6 -69.08 13.20 -2.53
C PRO A 6 -67.74 12.40 -2.48
N ALA A 7 -67.52 11.58 -3.52
CA ALA A 7 -66.20 11.04 -3.90
C ALA A 7 -65.36 12.08 -4.68
N PRO A 8 -64.00 12.00 -4.63
CA PRO A 8 -63.22 11.75 -5.87
C PRO A 8 -61.83 11.07 -5.57
N PRO A 9 -60.87 11.04 -6.51
CA PRO A 9 -60.82 10.27 -7.74
C PRO A 9 -59.61 9.30 -7.80
N GLY A 10 -59.60 8.41 -8.79
CA GLY A 10 -58.57 7.39 -8.98
C GLY A 10 -57.17 7.95 -9.28
N SER A 11 -56.17 7.21 -8.80
CA SER A 11 -54.77 7.35 -9.21
C SER A 11 -54.27 6.05 -9.84
N THR A 12 -53.79 6.19 -11.06
CA THR A 12 -53.08 5.20 -11.87
C THR A 12 -51.78 4.79 -11.17
N GLY A 13 -51.73 3.57 -10.66
CA GLY A 13 -50.51 2.94 -10.15
C GLY A 13 -49.61 2.48 -11.29
N SER A 14 -48.63 3.30 -11.64
CA SER A 14 -47.55 3.04 -12.58
C SER A 14 -46.69 1.83 -12.14
N LEU A 15 -46.43 0.94 -13.10
CA LEU A 15 -45.45 -0.14 -13.03
C LEU A 15 -44.05 0.43 -12.77
N PHE A 16 -43.46 0.17 -11.61
CA PHE A 16 -42.00 -0.01 -11.49
C PHE A 16 -41.72 -0.99 -10.34
N ALA A 17 -41.64 -2.27 -10.71
CA ALA A 17 -41.09 -3.31 -9.87
C ALA A 17 -39.61 -2.97 -9.59
N ARG A 18 -39.27 -2.77 -8.31
CA ARG A 18 -37.89 -2.69 -7.84
C ARG A 18 -37.28 -4.10 -7.92
N PRO A 19 -36.20 -4.34 -8.68
CA PRO A 19 -35.45 -5.57 -8.53
C PRO A 19 -34.59 -5.46 -7.27
N THR A 20 -35.01 -6.15 -6.21
CA THR A 20 -34.16 -6.46 -5.06
C THR A 20 -33.17 -7.55 -5.46
N SER A 21 -32.04 -7.15 -6.05
CA SER A 21 -30.84 -7.97 -6.12
C SER A 21 -29.87 -7.46 -5.06
N PRO A 22 -29.40 -8.29 -4.12
CA PRO A 22 -28.33 -7.87 -3.22
C PRO A 22 -27.09 -7.60 -4.06
N LEU A 23 -26.67 -6.33 -4.09
CA LEU A 23 -25.38 -5.90 -4.63
C LEU A 23 -24.31 -6.81 -4.05
N ARG A 24 -23.75 -7.63 -4.94
CA ARG A 24 -22.61 -8.47 -4.68
C ARG A 24 -21.45 -7.52 -4.38
N VAL A 25 -21.23 -7.24 -3.09
CA VAL A 25 -20.04 -6.52 -2.62
C VAL A 25 -18.85 -7.27 -3.21
N ALA A 26 -18.20 -6.66 -4.19
CA ALA A 26 -16.97 -7.16 -4.77
C ALA A 26 -15.99 -7.32 -3.60
N GLY A 27 -15.67 -8.57 -3.27
CA GLY A 27 -14.75 -8.87 -2.19
C GLY A 27 -13.44 -8.13 -2.45
N ALA A 28 -12.90 -7.51 -1.39
CA ALA A 28 -11.53 -7.03 -1.35
C ALA A 28 -10.62 -8.06 -2.04
N PRO A 29 -9.66 -7.63 -2.88
CA PRO A 29 -8.83 -8.54 -3.63
C PRO A 29 -8.18 -9.50 -2.64
N ARG A 30 -8.52 -10.79 -2.77
CA ARG A 30 -7.83 -11.85 -2.06
C ARG A 30 -6.38 -11.78 -2.52
N HIS A 31 -5.50 -11.15 -1.75
CA HIS A 31 -4.07 -11.20 -1.97
C HIS A 31 -3.52 -12.59 -1.61
N ASN A 32 -4.02 -13.59 -2.33
CA ASN A 32 -3.23 -14.77 -2.66
C ASN A 32 -2.32 -14.35 -3.81
N ALA A 33 -1.22 -13.66 -3.48
CA ALA A 33 -0.08 -13.53 -4.39
C ALA A 33 0.63 -14.88 -4.50
N CYS A 34 -0.12 -15.86 -4.99
CA CYS A 34 0.40 -16.98 -5.73
C CYS A 34 1.39 -16.40 -6.75
N TYR A 35 2.53 -17.04 -6.97
CA TYR A 35 3.42 -16.78 -8.11
C TYR A 35 2.70 -17.05 -9.45
N THR A 36 1.57 -16.40 -9.69
CA THR A 36 1.00 -16.24 -11.00
C THR A 36 2.04 -15.51 -11.81
N ASP A 37 2.22 -15.96 -13.04
CA ASP A 37 2.86 -15.10 -14.03
C ASP A 37 2.16 -13.72 -13.97
N PRO A 38 2.88 -12.62 -14.26
CA PRO A 38 2.21 -11.33 -14.36
C PRO A 38 0.95 -11.54 -15.20
N PRO A 39 -0.21 -10.98 -14.81
CA PRO A 39 -1.40 -11.11 -15.63
C PRO A 39 -0.96 -10.81 -17.06
N GLU A 40 -1.28 -11.73 -17.98
CA GLU A 40 -1.16 -11.42 -19.41
C GLU A 40 -1.73 -10.02 -19.56
N GLU A 41 -0.99 -9.13 -20.22
CA GLU A 41 -1.37 -7.72 -20.41
C GLU A 41 -2.74 -7.69 -21.08
N ASP A 42 -3.80 -7.77 -20.28
CA ASP A 42 -5.12 -7.38 -20.71
C ASP A 42 -5.01 -5.87 -20.81
N GLY A 43 -4.90 -5.41 -22.05
CA GLY A 43 -4.83 -4.02 -22.43
C GLY A 43 -6.12 -3.27 -22.12
N SER A 44 -6.72 -3.50 -20.96
CA SER A 44 -7.77 -2.66 -20.40
C SER A 44 -7.14 -1.34 -19.99
N ARG A 45 -7.00 -0.45 -20.96
CA ARG A 45 -6.62 0.93 -20.75
C ARG A 45 -7.57 1.52 -19.71
N LEU A 46 -7.01 2.00 -18.61
CA LEU A 46 -7.80 2.56 -17.51
C LEU A 46 -8.45 3.87 -18.00
N LEU A 47 -9.78 3.89 -18.08
CA LEU A 47 -10.53 5.03 -18.55
C LEU A 47 -10.88 5.95 -17.38
N ILE A 48 -11.15 7.22 -17.68
CA ILE A 48 -11.64 8.16 -16.68
C ILE A 48 -12.97 7.70 -16.06
N SER A 49 -13.82 7.00 -16.82
CA SER A 49 -15.06 6.41 -16.32
C SER A 49 -14.82 5.39 -15.20
N ASP A 50 -13.76 4.58 -15.33
CA ASP A 50 -13.41 3.58 -14.33
C ASP A 50 -12.92 4.27 -13.06
N LEU A 51 -12.10 5.32 -13.23
CA LEU A 51 -11.60 6.14 -12.13
C LEU A 51 -12.74 6.84 -11.37
N CYS A 52 -13.70 7.44 -12.09
CA CYS A 52 -14.88 8.06 -11.49
C CYS A 52 -15.73 7.03 -10.73
N CYS A 53 -15.95 5.84 -11.31
CA CYS A 53 -16.68 4.76 -10.64
C CYS A 53 -16.00 4.30 -9.35
N MET A 54 -14.66 4.25 -9.32
CA MET A 54 -13.90 3.95 -8.09
C MET A 54 -14.04 5.07 -7.06
N ALA A 55 -14.00 6.33 -7.47
CA ALA A 55 -14.15 7.47 -6.58
C ALA A 55 -15.57 7.57 -5.97
N GLU A 56 -16.61 7.25 -6.75
CA GLU A 56 -18.00 7.23 -6.29
C GLU A 56 -18.25 6.24 -5.13
N ALA A 57 -17.36 5.27 -4.92
CA ALA A 57 -17.49 4.32 -3.82
C ALA A 57 -17.39 4.98 -2.43
N TYR A 58 -16.69 6.12 -2.31
CA TYR A 58 -16.48 6.79 -1.02
C TYR A 58 -16.37 8.33 -1.07
N MET A 59 -16.56 8.96 -2.23
CA MET A 59 -16.51 10.42 -2.40
C MET A 59 -17.88 11.01 -2.78
N SER A 60 -18.05 12.31 -2.55
CA SER A 60 -19.26 13.04 -2.98
C SER A 60 -19.25 13.27 -4.49
N HIS A 61 -20.43 13.48 -5.08
CA HIS A 61 -20.56 13.78 -6.50
C HIS A 61 -19.77 15.05 -6.92
N GLU A 62 -19.72 16.06 -6.06
CA GLU A 62 -18.91 17.28 -6.27
C GLU A 62 -17.42 16.97 -6.36
N GLN A 63 -16.92 16.09 -5.47
CA GLN A 63 -15.52 15.66 -5.49
C GLN A 63 -15.18 14.84 -6.73
N VAL A 64 -16.09 13.98 -7.18
CA VAL A 64 -15.92 13.22 -8.43
C VAL A 64 -15.91 14.14 -9.65
N SER A 65 -16.73 15.19 -9.65
CA SER A 65 -16.69 16.23 -10.70
C SER A 65 -15.33 16.93 -10.75
N GLN A 66 -14.75 17.30 -9.60
CA GLN A 66 -13.42 17.91 -9.55
C GLN A 66 -12.33 16.99 -10.10
N ILE A 67 -12.41 15.68 -9.84
CA ILE A 67 -11.50 14.68 -10.40
C ILE A 67 -11.63 14.62 -11.93
N TYR A 68 -12.86 14.69 -12.44
CA TYR A 68 -13.12 14.72 -13.88
C TYR A 68 -12.58 16.02 -14.53
N ASP A 69 -12.78 17.17 -13.91
CA ASP A 69 -12.25 18.45 -14.38
C ASP A 69 -10.71 18.46 -14.41
N ALA A 70 -10.08 17.84 -13.41
CA ALA A 70 -8.64 17.65 -13.37
C ALA A 70 -8.13 16.76 -14.51
N TYR A 71 -8.87 15.70 -14.84
CA TYR A 71 -8.58 14.88 -16.00
C TYR A 71 -8.67 15.66 -17.31
N LEU A 72 -9.74 16.45 -17.52
CA LEU A 72 -9.86 17.27 -18.73
C LEU A 72 -8.69 18.22 -18.88
N PHE A 73 -8.36 18.95 -17.81
CA PHE A 73 -7.23 19.88 -17.81
C PHE A 73 -5.89 19.17 -18.07
N GLY A 74 -5.63 18.02 -17.42
CA GLY A 74 -4.42 17.23 -17.64
C GLY A 74 -4.34 16.64 -19.05
N ALA A 75 -5.48 16.19 -19.60
CA ALA A 75 -5.55 15.63 -20.96
C ALA A 75 -5.28 16.70 -22.02
N GLU A 76 -5.83 17.90 -21.84
CA GLU A 76 -5.54 19.07 -22.68
C GLU A 76 -4.06 19.47 -22.57
N ALA A 77 -3.52 19.56 -21.35
CA ALA A 77 -2.13 19.98 -21.13
C ALA A 77 -1.11 19.01 -21.75
N HIS A 78 -1.39 17.71 -21.71
CA HIS A 78 -0.54 16.66 -22.29
C HIS A 78 -0.93 16.26 -23.73
N GLU A 79 -1.74 17.07 -24.42
CA GLU A 79 -2.14 16.77 -25.80
C GLU A 79 -0.91 16.66 -26.73
N GLY A 80 -0.87 15.58 -27.52
CA GLY A 80 0.27 15.27 -28.39
C GLY A 80 1.49 14.66 -27.68
N GLN A 81 1.53 14.63 -26.35
CA GLN A 81 2.60 13.99 -25.59
C GLN A 81 2.38 12.47 -25.48
N HIS A 82 3.44 11.71 -25.75
CA HIS A 82 3.42 10.25 -25.70
C HIS A 82 4.53 9.71 -24.80
N ARG A 83 4.25 8.61 -24.09
CA ARG A 83 5.27 7.87 -23.34
C ARG A 83 6.21 7.14 -24.29
N ARG A 84 7.32 6.64 -23.76
CA ARG A 84 8.27 5.80 -24.53
C ARG A 84 7.67 4.46 -24.99
N SER A 85 6.58 4.01 -24.36
CA SER A 85 5.79 2.86 -24.80
C SER A 85 4.96 3.15 -26.05
N GLY A 86 4.79 4.43 -26.43
CA GLY A 86 3.94 4.88 -27.53
C GLY A 86 2.52 5.26 -27.11
N GLU A 87 2.16 5.09 -25.84
CA GLU A 87 0.83 5.45 -25.33
C GLU A 87 0.71 6.94 -25.03
N PRO A 88 -0.49 7.54 -25.17
CA PRO A 88 -0.77 8.90 -24.71
C PRO A 88 -0.36 9.10 -23.24
N TYR A 89 0.26 10.24 -22.93
CA TYR A 89 0.84 10.49 -21.61
C TYR A 89 -0.20 10.41 -20.48
N ILE A 90 -1.44 10.82 -20.74
CA ILE A 90 -2.54 10.89 -19.77
C ILE A 90 -2.85 9.57 -19.04
N TYR A 91 -2.55 8.42 -19.65
CA TYR A 91 -2.76 7.13 -18.99
C TYR A 91 -1.87 6.93 -17.76
N HIS A 92 -0.69 7.56 -17.72
CA HIS A 92 0.19 7.49 -16.56
C HIS A 92 -0.42 8.19 -15.33
N PRO A 93 -0.80 9.48 -15.37
CA PRO A 93 -1.47 10.13 -14.25
C PRO A 93 -2.76 9.43 -13.81
N LEU A 94 -3.55 8.88 -14.75
CA LEU A 94 -4.75 8.10 -14.41
C LEU A 94 -4.40 6.81 -13.64
N ALA A 95 -3.37 6.09 -14.05
CA ALA A 95 -2.92 4.91 -13.33
C ALA A 95 -2.37 5.25 -11.94
N VAL A 96 -1.66 6.37 -11.79
CA VAL A 96 -1.22 6.85 -10.47
C VAL A 96 -2.41 7.20 -9.58
N ALA A 97 -3.40 7.91 -10.12
CA ALA A 97 -4.64 8.22 -9.41
C ALA A 97 -5.41 6.96 -8.99
N SER A 98 -5.46 5.92 -9.82
CA SER A 98 -6.12 4.64 -9.50
C SER A 98 -5.48 3.95 -8.29
N ILE A 99 -4.14 3.94 -8.20
CA ILE A 99 -3.39 3.39 -7.07
C ILE A 99 -3.76 4.12 -5.76
N LEU A 100 -3.93 5.45 -5.84
CA LEU A 100 -4.30 6.26 -4.68
C LEU A 100 -5.78 6.11 -4.30
N LEU A 101 -6.66 5.85 -5.28
CA LEU A 101 -8.06 5.54 -5.03
C LEU A 101 -8.23 4.20 -4.33
N GLU A 102 -7.44 3.17 -4.69
CA GLU A 102 -7.41 1.89 -3.97
C GLU A 102 -7.01 2.08 -2.49
N MET A 103 -6.14 3.05 -2.22
CA MET A 103 -5.73 3.45 -0.87
C MET A 103 -6.75 4.35 -0.15
N HIS A 104 -7.88 4.68 -0.79
CA HIS A 104 -8.94 5.54 -0.26
C HIS A 104 -8.46 6.95 0.13
N MET A 105 -7.59 7.54 -0.68
CA MET A 105 -7.06 8.90 -0.46
C MET A 105 -8.13 9.97 -0.72
N ASP A 106 -7.94 11.16 -0.15
CA ASP A 106 -8.85 12.29 -0.29
C ASP A 106 -8.84 12.90 -1.71
N SER A 107 -9.96 13.49 -2.13
CA SER A 107 -10.12 14.10 -3.46
C SER A 107 -8.97 15.06 -3.86
N PRO A 108 -8.49 15.98 -3.01
CA PRO A 108 -7.35 16.84 -3.35
C PRO A 108 -6.07 16.06 -3.70
N THR A 109 -5.83 14.90 -3.07
CA THR A 109 -4.71 14.02 -3.40
C THR A 109 -4.89 13.39 -4.78
N ILE A 110 -6.10 12.95 -5.10
CA ILE A 110 -6.41 12.34 -6.41
C ILE A 110 -6.28 13.37 -7.53
N VAL A 111 -6.83 14.56 -7.34
CA VAL A 111 -6.68 15.69 -8.27
C VAL A 111 -5.20 16.03 -8.46
N ALA A 112 -4.43 16.17 -7.37
CA ALA A 112 -3.00 16.46 -7.46
C ALA A 112 -2.22 15.33 -8.17
N ALA A 113 -2.62 14.07 -8.03
CA ALA A 113 -2.00 12.95 -8.72
C ALA A 113 -2.26 12.96 -10.23
N ILE A 114 -3.45 13.37 -10.67
CA ILE A 114 -3.75 13.55 -12.11
C ILE A 114 -2.91 14.68 -12.69
N LEU A 115 -2.62 15.71 -11.89
CA LEU A 115 -1.92 16.92 -12.32
C LEU A 115 -0.41 16.91 -12.03
N HIS A 116 0.14 15.84 -11.47
CA HIS A 116 1.46 15.88 -10.83
C HIS A 116 2.63 16.23 -11.77
N ASP A 117 2.53 15.86 -13.05
CA ASP A 117 3.53 16.16 -14.08
C ASP A 117 3.14 17.36 -14.94
N VAL A 118 1.94 17.94 -14.77
CA VAL A 118 1.45 19.03 -15.62
C VAL A 118 2.34 20.27 -15.49
N ILE A 119 2.82 20.61 -14.30
CA ILE A 119 3.71 21.77 -14.08
C ILE A 119 5.14 21.50 -14.62
N GLU A 120 5.58 20.25 -14.65
CA GLU A 120 6.95 19.90 -15.05
C GLU A 120 7.09 19.72 -16.57
N ASP A 121 6.11 19.07 -17.19
CA ASP A 121 6.18 18.63 -18.58
C ASP A 121 5.41 19.53 -19.56
N THR A 122 4.63 20.50 -19.08
CA THR A 122 3.77 21.37 -19.90
C THR A 122 3.98 22.85 -19.59
N GLU A 123 3.33 23.74 -20.36
CA GLU A 123 3.39 25.20 -20.13
C GLU A 123 2.51 25.68 -18.96
N ALA A 124 1.79 24.77 -18.31
CA ALA A 124 0.90 25.10 -17.20
C ALA A 124 1.68 25.62 -15.97
N SER A 125 1.19 26.71 -15.39
CA SER A 125 1.77 27.34 -14.21
C SER A 125 1.06 26.93 -12.92
N LYS A 126 1.78 26.99 -11.80
CA LYS A 126 1.21 26.79 -10.45
C LYS A 126 0.00 27.69 -10.19
N ALA A 127 0.02 28.93 -10.68
CA ALA A 127 -1.07 29.89 -10.50
C ALA A 127 -2.36 29.42 -11.18
N GLN A 128 -2.27 28.85 -12.38
CA GLN A 128 -3.43 28.29 -13.10
C GLN A 128 -4.03 27.09 -12.36
N VAL A 129 -3.18 26.22 -11.79
CA VAL A 129 -3.64 25.08 -10.96
C VAL A 129 -4.32 25.59 -9.69
N ALA A 130 -3.77 26.61 -9.04
CA ALA A 130 -4.35 27.21 -7.83
C ALA A 130 -5.72 27.88 -8.09
N GLU A 131 -5.86 28.57 -9.22
CA GLU A 131 -7.11 29.22 -9.61
C GLU A 131 -8.24 28.21 -9.89
N ARG A 132 -7.93 27.10 -10.55
CA ARG A 132 -8.94 26.08 -10.93
C ARG A 132 -9.24 25.06 -9.84
N PHE A 133 -8.23 24.60 -9.12
CA PHE A 133 -8.33 23.45 -8.20
C PHE A 133 -8.00 23.81 -6.73
N GLY A 134 -7.66 25.07 -6.47
CA GLY A 134 -7.37 25.60 -5.15
C GLY A 134 -5.89 25.54 -4.76
N GLU A 135 -5.52 26.40 -3.81
CA GLU A 135 -4.14 26.55 -3.33
C GLU A 135 -3.55 25.25 -2.78
N GLN A 136 -4.38 24.44 -2.11
CA GLN A 136 -3.93 23.18 -1.53
C GLN A 136 -3.44 22.19 -2.59
N VAL A 137 -4.17 22.04 -3.70
CA VAL A 137 -3.77 21.15 -4.80
C VAL A 137 -2.50 21.67 -5.45
N ALA A 138 -2.43 22.98 -5.70
CA ALA A 138 -1.26 23.61 -6.32
C ALA A 138 0.02 23.44 -5.49
N GLU A 139 -0.06 23.54 -4.17
CA GLU A 139 1.07 23.26 -3.26
C GLU A 139 1.51 21.79 -3.30
N ILE A 140 0.58 20.85 -3.38
CA ILE A 140 0.90 19.42 -3.49
C ILE A 140 1.59 19.13 -4.83
N VAL A 141 1.01 19.61 -5.94
CA VAL A 141 1.56 19.40 -7.30
C VAL A 141 2.96 20.00 -7.39
N ASP A 142 3.14 21.27 -6.99
CA ASP A 142 4.45 21.94 -6.95
C ASP A 142 5.45 21.19 -6.05
N GLY A 143 4.98 20.65 -4.93
CA GLY A 143 5.76 19.76 -4.07
C GLY A 143 6.27 18.52 -4.82
N VAL A 144 5.41 17.84 -5.58
CA VAL A 144 5.76 16.62 -6.33
C VAL A 144 6.74 16.92 -7.46
N SER A 145 6.49 17.95 -8.27
CA SER A 145 7.37 18.33 -9.39
C SER A 145 8.78 18.70 -8.90
N LYS A 146 8.89 19.37 -7.74
CA LYS A 146 10.19 19.67 -7.11
C LYS A 146 10.96 18.42 -6.68
N LEU A 147 10.29 17.32 -6.37
CA LEU A 147 10.94 16.03 -6.08
C LEU A 147 11.49 15.37 -7.33
N SER A 148 10.75 15.44 -8.44
CA SER A 148 11.15 14.89 -9.74
C SER A 148 12.36 15.63 -10.32
N ALA A 149 12.42 16.95 -10.18
CA ALA A 149 13.50 17.79 -10.69
C ALA A 149 14.87 17.50 -10.05
N VAL A 150 14.93 16.78 -8.92
CA VAL A 150 16.21 16.46 -8.31
C VAL A 150 16.87 15.25 -8.97
N ASN A 151 17.54 15.53 -10.08
CA ASN A 151 18.51 14.60 -10.64
C ASN A 151 19.65 14.39 -9.64
N PHE A 152 19.94 13.13 -9.32
CA PHE A 152 21.06 12.73 -8.48
C PHE A 152 22.34 12.59 -9.33
N PRO A 153 23.23 13.60 -9.43
CA PRO A 153 24.58 13.34 -9.92
C PRO A 153 25.32 12.46 -8.91
N SER A 154 26.35 11.75 -9.39
CA SER A 154 27.12 10.72 -8.67
C SER A 154 27.98 11.21 -7.50
N LYS A 155 27.66 12.37 -6.91
CA LYS A 155 28.30 12.90 -5.71
C LYS A 155 27.36 12.70 -4.52
N MET A 156 27.85 12.04 -3.46
CA MET A 156 27.10 11.82 -2.21
C MET A 156 26.46 13.10 -1.66
N GLU A 157 27.08 14.26 -1.88
CA GLU A 157 26.56 15.58 -1.47
C GLU A 157 25.24 15.95 -2.19
N ALA A 158 25.13 15.68 -3.49
CA ALA A 158 23.91 15.95 -4.24
C ALA A 158 22.79 14.96 -3.88
N GLN A 159 23.14 13.73 -3.50
CA GLN A 159 22.19 12.78 -2.92
C GLN A 159 21.64 13.26 -1.58
N ALA A 160 22.49 13.81 -0.71
CA ALA A 160 22.06 14.36 0.56
C ALA A 160 21.15 15.60 0.37
N GLU A 161 21.48 16.50 -0.57
CA GLU A 161 20.66 17.69 -0.83
C GLU A 161 19.30 17.35 -1.47
N SER A 162 19.29 16.38 -2.38
CA SER A 162 18.05 15.85 -2.97
C SER A 162 17.14 15.21 -1.94
N LEU A 163 17.73 14.40 -1.07
CA LEU A 163 17.00 13.79 0.01
C LEU A 163 16.48 14.85 0.99
N ARG A 164 17.27 15.89 1.29
CA ARG A 164 16.84 17.01 2.13
C ARG A 164 15.66 17.77 1.53
N LYS A 165 15.70 18.09 0.24
CA LYS A 165 14.56 18.69 -0.49
C LYS A 165 13.33 17.78 -0.43
N MET A 166 13.55 16.48 -0.57
CA MET A 166 12.49 15.47 -0.43
C MET A 166 11.86 15.48 0.96
N LEU A 167 12.66 15.44 2.01
CA LEU A 167 12.21 15.48 3.40
C LEU A 167 11.50 16.81 3.74
N LEU A 168 11.96 17.94 3.20
CA LEU A 168 11.33 19.25 3.41
C LEU A 168 9.95 19.34 2.75
N ALA A 169 9.80 18.85 1.52
CA ALA A 169 8.50 18.80 0.85
C ALA A 169 7.52 17.87 1.61
N MET A 170 8.00 16.71 2.06
CA MET A 170 7.26 15.76 2.88
C MET A 170 6.80 16.32 4.23
N ALA A 171 7.66 17.11 4.89
CA ALA A 171 7.34 17.70 6.19
C ALA A 171 6.20 18.74 6.10
N LYS A 172 6.06 19.41 4.95
CA LYS A 172 4.95 20.33 4.67
C LYS A 172 3.65 19.57 4.40
N ASP A 173 3.68 18.59 3.49
CA ASP A 173 2.53 17.74 3.21
C ASP A 173 2.95 16.31 2.85
N ILE A 174 2.49 15.36 3.65
CA ILE A 174 2.80 13.94 3.47
C ILE A 174 2.16 13.36 2.20
N ARG A 175 1.12 14.00 1.67
CA ARG A 175 0.47 13.59 0.41
C ARG A 175 1.44 13.64 -0.77
N VAL A 176 2.40 14.56 -0.75
CA VAL A 176 3.43 14.70 -1.79
C VAL A 176 4.24 13.41 -1.97
N ILE A 177 4.70 12.80 -0.88
CA ILE A 177 5.45 11.54 -0.99
C ILE A 177 4.57 10.35 -1.30
N ILE A 178 3.32 10.34 -0.83
CA ILE A 178 2.38 9.26 -1.15
C ILE A 178 2.11 9.25 -2.67
N ILE A 179 1.87 10.42 -3.28
CA ILE A 179 1.76 10.55 -4.74
C ILE A 179 3.06 10.10 -5.41
N LYS A 180 4.23 10.51 -4.91
CA LYS A 180 5.51 10.11 -5.51
C LYS A 180 5.79 8.61 -5.42
N LEU A 181 5.34 7.95 -4.34
CA LEU A 181 5.42 6.50 -4.18
C LEU A 181 4.50 5.79 -5.17
N ALA A 182 3.28 6.30 -5.40
CA ALA A 182 2.35 5.77 -6.40
C ALA A 182 2.88 5.96 -7.83
N ASP A 183 3.42 7.14 -8.15
CA ASP A 183 4.15 7.42 -9.40
C ASP A 183 5.30 6.41 -9.59
N ARG A 184 6.18 6.28 -8.59
CA ARG A 184 7.28 5.32 -8.64
C ARG A 184 6.80 3.89 -8.83
N LEU A 185 5.72 3.48 -8.18
CA LEU A 185 5.15 2.15 -8.34
C LEU A 185 4.67 1.91 -9.77
N HIS A 186 3.93 2.85 -10.35
CA HIS A 186 3.49 2.73 -11.74
C HIS A 186 4.68 2.69 -12.73
N ASN A 187 5.71 3.51 -12.49
CA ASN A 187 6.95 3.48 -13.26
C ASN A 187 7.66 2.12 -13.15
N MET A 188 7.64 1.50 -11.96
CA MET A 188 8.18 0.16 -11.76
C MET A 188 7.36 -0.93 -12.48
N ARG A 189 6.03 -0.78 -12.53
CA ARG A 189 5.14 -1.70 -13.28
C ARG A 189 5.38 -1.62 -14.79
N THR A 190 5.70 -0.43 -15.31
CA THR A 190 5.92 -0.16 -16.76
C THR A 190 7.40 -0.17 -17.19
N LEU A 191 8.28 -0.74 -16.37
CA LEU A 191 9.74 -0.77 -16.60
C LEU A 191 10.19 -1.47 -17.89
N GLY A 192 9.36 -2.37 -18.44
CA GLY A 192 9.73 -3.27 -19.55
C GLY A 192 10.14 -2.54 -20.85
N ALA A 193 9.62 -1.33 -21.08
CA ALA A 193 9.93 -0.55 -22.28
C ALA A 193 11.28 0.20 -22.22
N LEU A 194 12.01 0.14 -21.09
CA LEU A 194 13.25 0.89 -20.89
C LEU A 194 14.50 0.04 -21.16
N ALA A 195 15.57 0.69 -21.63
CA ALA A 195 16.89 0.07 -21.72
C ALA A 195 17.38 -0.42 -20.34
N SER A 196 18.04 -1.59 -20.33
CA SER A 196 18.47 -2.29 -19.10
C SER A 196 19.23 -1.41 -18.11
N ALA A 197 20.13 -0.54 -18.58
CA ALA A 197 20.90 0.37 -17.72
C ALA A 197 20.00 1.39 -16.99
N LYS A 198 19.01 1.97 -17.68
CA LYS A 198 18.05 2.91 -17.09
C LYS A 198 17.13 2.17 -16.11
N ALA A 199 16.69 0.96 -16.49
CA ALA A 199 15.86 0.10 -15.64
C ALA A 199 16.55 -0.26 -14.33
N GLN A 200 17.82 -0.67 -14.37
CA GLN A 200 18.61 -0.98 -13.17
C GLN A 200 18.84 0.24 -12.27
N ARG A 201 19.05 1.43 -12.85
CA ARG A 201 19.19 2.67 -12.08
C ARG A 201 17.90 2.99 -11.30
N ILE A 202 16.75 2.92 -11.97
CA ILE A 202 15.42 3.14 -11.36
C ILE A 202 15.15 2.08 -10.28
N ALA A 203 15.48 0.82 -10.54
CA ALA A 203 15.31 -0.27 -9.59
C ALA A 203 16.19 -0.09 -8.35
N ARG A 204 17.45 0.34 -8.52
CA ARG A 204 18.35 0.66 -7.39
C ARG A 204 17.76 1.75 -6.52
N GLU A 205 17.37 2.87 -7.12
CA GLU A 205 16.74 4.00 -6.41
C GLU A 205 15.47 3.55 -5.66
N THR A 206 14.68 2.69 -6.29
CA THR A 206 13.48 2.11 -5.68
C THR A 206 13.79 1.30 -4.43
N LEU A 207 14.82 0.44 -4.48
CA LEU A 207 15.20 -0.40 -3.35
C LEU A 207 15.92 0.36 -2.24
N GLU A 208 16.73 1.36 -2.58
CA GLU A 208 17.56 2.11 -1.63
C GLU A 208 16.83 3.30 -1.00
N ILE A 209 15.84 3.89 -1.68
CA ILE A 209 15.16 5.11 -1.24
C ILE A 209 13.65 4.88 -1.03
N TYR A 210 12.91 4.55 -2.08
CA TYR A 210 11.44 4.56 -2.03
C TYR A 210 10.85 3.41 -1.19
N ALA A 211 11.37 2.19 -1.30
CA ALA A 211 10.90 1.06 -0.49
C ALA A 211 11.14 1.28 1.02
N PRO A 212 12.32 1.77 1.47
CA PRO A 212 12.50 2.19 2.86
C PRO A 212 11.53 3.28 3.31
N ILE A 213 11.25 4.29 2.48
CA ILE A 213 10.28 5.34 2.82
C ILE A 213 8.88 4.75 2.98
N ALA A 214 8.42 3.91 2.04
CA ALA A 214 7.15 3.21 2.15
C ALA A 214 7.06 2.35 3.42
N ASN A 215 8.17 1.71 3.83
CA ASN A 215 8.24 0.96 5.10
C ASN A 215 8.02 1.85 6.33
N ARG A 216 8.65 3.03 6.33
CA ARG A 216 8.56 4.01 7.44
C ARG A 216 7.17 4.60 7.55
N LEU A 217 6.50 4.82 6.43
CA LEU A 217 5.10 5.26 6.35
C LEU A 217 4.09 4.13 6.66
N GLY A 218 4.57 2.90 6.91
CA GLY A 218 3.72 1.74 7.17
C GLY A 218 2.99 1.20 5.94
N MET A 219 3.29 1.71 4.74
CA MET A 219 2.65 1.33 3.47
C MET A 219 3.18 -0.04 2.99
N HIS A 220 2.75 -1.11 3.65
CA HIS A 220 3.33 -2.43 3.49
C HIS A 220 3.10 -3.02 2.11
N VAL A 221 1.87 -2.91 1.58
CA VAL A 221 1.52 -3.44 0.25
C VAL A 221 2.37 -2.78 -0.83
N LEU A 222 2.38 -1.44 -0.85
CA LEU A 222 3.18 -0.67 -1.81
C LEU A 222 4.68 -0.99 -1.68
N ARG A 223 5.21 -1.06 -0.46
CA ARG A 223 6.62 -1.42 -0.23
C ARG A 223 6.97 -2.78 -0.84
N LEU A 224 6.14 -3.79 -0.59
CA LEU A 224 6.41 -5.14 -1.05
C LEU A 224 6.45 -5.23 -2.57
N GLU A 225 5.53 -4.53 -3.23
CA GLU A 225 5.48 -4.51 -4.67
C GLU A 225 6.68 -3.76 -5.27
N LEU A 226 7.06 -2.61 -4.70
CA LEU A 226 8.30 -1.90 -5.07
C LEU A 226 9.55 -2.79 -4.88
N GLU A 227 9.62 -3.54 -3.79
CA GLU A 227 10.71 -4.46 -3.50
C GLU A 227 10.80 -5.61 -4.51
N ASP A 228 9.67 -6.24 -4.84
CA ASP A 228 9.65 -7.37 -5.75
C ASP A 228 9.93 -6.92 -7.21
N LEU A 229 9.35 -5.81 -7.67
CA LEU A 229 9.64 -5.21 -8.97
C LEU A 229 11.10 -4.73 -9.05
N GLY A 230 11.58 -4.07 -7.99
CA GLY A 230 12.97 -3.63 -7.86
C GLY A 230 13.94 -4.80 -7.91
N PHE A 231 13.62 -5.89 -7.22
CA PHE A 231 14.44 -7.10 -7.23
C PHE A 231 14.48 -7.76 -8.61
N LYS A 232 13.33 -7.88 -9.28
CA LYS A 232 13.21 -8.42 -10.64
C LYS A 232 14.04 -7.62 -11.64
N ALA A 233 13.97 -6.29 -11.59
CA ALA A 233 14.69 -5.42 -12.51
C ALA A 233 16.19 -5.36 -12.21
N MET A 234 16.60 -5.38 -10.93
CA MET A 234 18.01 -5.30 -10.57
C MET A 234 18.75 -6.64 -10.73
N TYR A 235 18.11 -7.76 -10.39
CA TYR A 235 18.74 -9.09 -10.44
C TYR A 235 17.83 -10.14 -11.10
N PRO A 236 17.55 -10.03 -12.41
CA PRO A 236 16.55 -10.87 -13.09
C PRO A 236 16.85 -12.38 -13.00
N ASN A 237 18.11 -12.78 -13.15
CA ASN A 237 18.51 -14.18 -13.04
C ASN A 237 18.33 -14.74 -11.62
N ARG A 238 18.67 -13.95 -10.59
CA ARG A 238 18.51 -14.36 -9.19
C ARG A 238 17.03 -14.46 -8.83
N TYR A 239 16.23 -13.51 -9.29
CA TYR A 239 14.78 -13.51 -9.16
C TYR A 239 14.19 -14.79 -9.78
N ALA A 240 14.53 -15.09 -11.04
CA ALA A 240 14.02 -16.26 -11.75
C ALA A 240 14.37 -17.59 -11.07
N ILE A 241 15.62 -17.74 -10.61
CA ILE A 241 16.07 -18.94 -9.89
C ILE A 241 15.31 -19.11 -8.57
N LEU A 242 15.20 -18.05 -7.77
CA LEU A 242 14.50 -18.09 -6.49
C LEU A 242 12.99 -18.33 -6.67
N CYS A 243 12.36 -17.72 -7.67
CA CYS A 243 10.96 -18.00 -8.02
C CYS A 243 10.74 -19.48 -8.33
N ARG A 244 11.60 -20.06 -9.17
CA ARG A 244 11.51 -21.49 -9.52
C ARG A 244 11.70 -22.39 -8.30
N ALA A 245 12.67 -22.07 -7.44
CA ALA A 245 12.93 -22.82 -6.21
C ALA A 245 11.79 -22.70 -5.18
N MET A 246 11.09 -21.56 -5.14
CA MET A 246 9.91 -21.38 -4.29
C MET A 246 8.69 -22.13 -4.84
N ARG A 247 8.51 -22.15 -6.16
CA ARG A 247 7.42 -22.90 -6.83
C ARG A 247 7.54 -24.42 -6.60
N SER A 248 8.74 -24.99 -6.67
CA SER A 248 8.93 -26.45 -6.50
C SER A 248 8.66 -26.97 -5.09
N VAL A 249 8.77 -26.12 -4.06
CA VAL A 249 8.60 -26.50 -2.64
C VAL A 249 7.15 -26.27 -2.15
N ARG A 250 6.31 -25.62 -2.96
CA ARG A 250 4.99 -25.14 -2.55
C ARG A 250 4.02 -26.24 -2.13
N GLY A 251 3.93 -27.34 -2.87
CA GLY A 251 2.95 -28.39 -2.60
C GLY A 251 3.07 -28.99 -1.19
N ASN A 252 4.29 -29.37 -0.80
CA ASN A 252 4.56 -29.89 0.54
C ASN A 252 4.32 -28.82 1.64
N ARG A 253 4.60 -27.54 1.33
CA ARG A 253 4.38 -26.44 2.27
C ARG A 253 2.91 -26.20 2.57
N GLU A 254 2.04 -26.24 1.54
CA GLU A 254 0.60 -26.03 1.71
C GLU A 254 -0.03 -27.11 2.58
N GLU A 255 0.38 -28.38 2.43
CA GLU A 255 -0.10 -29.46 3.28
C GLU A 255 0.28 -29.27 4.75
N VAL A 256 1.54 -28.85 5.02
CA VAL A 256 2.00 -28.58 6.38
C VAL A 256 1.27 -27.38 6.98
N LEU A 257 1.03 -26.33 6.20
CA LEU A 257 0.28 -25.15 6.64
C LEU A 257 -1.17 -25.50 6.99
N LYS A 258 -1.85 -26.33 6.18
CA LYS A 258 -3.21 -26.82 6.49
C LYS A 258 -3.26 -27.62 7.79
N LYS A 259 -2.24 -28.44 8.07
CA LYS A 259 -2.15 -29.19 9.34
C LYS A 259 -1.95 -28.25 10.54
N ILE A 260 -1.11 -27.22 10.39
CA ILE A 260 -0.89 -26.18 11.41
C ILE A 260 -2.19 -25.39 11.65
N GLU A 261 -2.87 -24.98 10.59
CA GLU A 261 -4.15 -24.27 10.66
C GLU A 261 -5.22 -25.11 11.36
N ALA A 262 -5.40 -26.37 10.96
CA ALA A 262 -6.33 -27.29 11.61
C ALA A 262 -6.01 -27.46 13.10
N ALA A 263 -4.74 -27.66 13.47
CA ALA A 263 -4.35 -27.78 14.87
C ALA A 263 -4.67 -26.53 15.71
N ILE A 264 -4.49 -25.33 15.13
CA ILE A 264 -4.85 -24.06 15.78
C ILE A 264 -6.37 -23.96 15.92
N LEU A 265 -7.14 -24.27 14.88
CA LEU A 265 -8.61 -24.22 14.92
C LEU A 265 -9.20 -25.23 15.91
N GLU A 266 -8.65 -26.46 15.98
CA GLU A 266 -9.06 -27.46 16.98
C GLU A 266 -8.75 -26.99 18.40
N ALA A 267 -7.58 -26.39 18.66
CA ALA A 267 -7.23 -25.85 19.98
C ALA A 267 -8.13 -24.68 20.41
N LEU A 268 -8.78 -24.03 19.45
CA LEU A 268 -9.73 -22.94 19.66
C LEU A 268 -11.17 -23.43 19.84
N LYS A 269 -11.48 -24.69 19.50
CA LYS A 269 -12.82 -25.25 19.75
C LYS A 269 -13.09 -25.29 21.25
N GLY A 270 -14.08 -24.52 21.69
CA GLY A 270 -14.43 -24.34 23.10
C GLY A 270 -14.12 -22.94 23.64
N TYR A 271 -13.38 -22.13 22.90
CA TYR A 271 -13.24 -20.70 23.17
C TYR A 271 -14.11 -19.93 22.18
N ASP A 272 -15.02 -19.10 22.68
CA ASP A 272 -15.89 -18.23 21.87
C ASP A 272 -15.12 -16.98 21.42
N ILE A 273 -14.09 -17.19 20.58
CA ILE A 273 -13.21 -16.12 20.08
C ILE A 273 -13.33 -16.07 18.55
N PRO A 274 -13.81 -14.94 17.98
CA PRO A 274 -13.83 -14.77 16.53
C PRO A 274 -12.39 -14.69 16.00
N ILE A 275 -12.07 -15.54 15.03
CA ILE A 275 -10.72 -15.62 14.49
C ILE A 275 -10.71 -15.87 12.98
N ARG A 276 -9.79 -15.19 12.30
CA ARG A 276 -9.42 -15.45 10.91
C ARG A 276 -7.96 -15.86 10.86
N VAL A 277 -7.72 -17.12 10.47
CA VAL A 277 -6.37 -17.67 10.31
C VAL A 277 -5.92 -17.45 8.87
N LEU A 278 -4.78 -16.78 8.70
CA LEU A 278 -4.21 -16.47 7.39
C LEU A 278 -2.79 -17.02 7.33
N CYS A 279 -2.50 -17.81 6.29
CA CYS A 279 -1.13 -18.23 6.02
C CYS A 279 -0.36 -17.08 5.38
N ARG A 280 0.77 -16.69 5.98
CA ARG A 280 1.61 -15.60 5.46
C ARG A 280 2.71 -16.16 4.57
N GLU A 281 2.69 -15.78 3.31
CA GLU A 281 3.80 -16.05 2.40
C GLU A 281 4.93 -15.04 2.63
N LYS A 282 6.17 -15.50 2.45
CA LYS A 282 7.36 -14.66 2.58
C LYS A 282 7.71 -14.09 1.21
N HIS A 283 7.86 -12.78 1.13
CA HIS A 283 8.26 -12.09 -0.10
C HIS A 283 9.68 -12.45 -0.52
N LEU A 284 9.89 -12.53 -1.83
CA LEU A 284 11.12 -13.06 -2.41
C LEU A 284 12.32 -12.17 -2.08
N PHE A 285 12.16 -10.86 -2.18
CA PHE A 285 13.23 -9.92 -1.86
C PHE A 285 13.64 -10.00 -0.38
N SER A 286 12.68 -10.14 0.54
CA SER A 286 12.96 -10.35 1.97
C SER A 286 13.71 -11.65 2.25
N ILE A 287 13.41 -12.73 1.51
CA ILE A 287 14.17 -13.98 1.59
C ILE A 287 15.60 -13.75 1.10
N TYR A 288 15.76 -13.14 -0.06
CA TYR A 288 17.06 -12.84 -0.65
C TYR A 288 17.94 -11.97 0.27
N GLN A 289 17.39 -10.92 0.88
CA GLN A 289 18.10 -10.10 1.86
C GLN A 289 18.55 -10.91 3.08
N LYS A 290 17.69 -11.80 3.61
CA LYS A 290 18.04 -12.68 4.73
C LYS A 290 19.13 -13.68 4.36
N MET A 291 19.08 -14.25 3.15
CA MET A 291 20.13 -15.14 2.63
C MET A 291 21.48 -14.40 2.58
N ARG A 292 21.49 -13.17 2.06
CA ARG A 292 22.71 -12.35 1.97
C ARG A 292 23.25 -11.94 3.34
N LYS A 293 22.40 -11.43 4.24
CA LYS A 293 22.84 -10.91 5.55
C LYS A 293 23.31 -12.01 6.50
N LYS A 294 22.70 -13.20 6.43
CA LYS A 294 23.03 -14.31 7.34
C LYS A 294 23.92 -15.37 6.70
N HIS A 295 24.24 -15.25 5.42
CA HIS A 295 24.95 -16.26 4.64
C HIS A 295 24.32 -17.65 4.72
N LEU A 296 22.98 -17.72 4.73
CA LEU A 296 22.23 -18.97 4.84
C LEU A 296 21.67 -19.42 3.49
N PRO A 297 21.66 -20.74 3.20
CA PRO A 297 21.01 -21.28 2.02
C PRO A 297 19.48 -21.16 2.11
N LEU A 298 18.81 -21.20 0.96
CA LEU A 298 17.34 -21.06 0.87
C LEU A 298 16.60 -22.11 1.72
N ARG A 299 17.11 -23.34 1.77
CA ARG A 299 16.49 -24.47 2.50
C ARG A 299 16.26 -24.16 3.98
N GLU A 300 17.23 -23.56 4.66
CA GLU A 300 17.11 -23.24 6.09
C GLU A 300 16.11 -22.10 6.37
N LEU A 301 15.86 -21.22 5.38
CA LEU A 301 14.87 -20.16 5.49
C LEU A 301 13.45 -20.65 5.20
N GLN A 302 13.32 -21.75 4.47
CA GLN A 302 12.06 -22.41 4.13
C GLN A 302 11.42 -23.12 5.33
N ASP A 303 12.23 -23.60 6.28
CA ASP A 303 11.79 -24.35 7.48
C ASP A 303 11.07 -23.50 8.56
N VAL A 304 10.74 -22.25 8.24
CA VAL A 304 9.94 -21.38 9.10
C VAL A 304 8.63 -21.03 8.41
N TYR A 305 7.54 -21.51 8.99
CA TYR A 305 6.16 -21.25 8.61
C TYR A 305 5.68 -19.96 9.28
N ALA A 306 4.81 -19.20 8.64
CA ALA A 306 4.28 -17.97 9.20
C ALA A 306 2.75 -17.99 9.11
N VAL A 307 2.10 -17.82 10.25
CA VAL A 307 0.64 -17.79 10.39
C VAL A 307 0.26 -16.47 11.05
N ARG A 308 -0.79 -15.84 10.52
CA ARG A 308 -1.38 -14.63 11.06
C ARG A 308 -2.75 -14.97 11.61
N LEU A 309 -3.01 -14.60 12.85
CA LEU A 309 -4.29 -14.72 13.54
C LEU A 309 -4.87 -13.31 13.67
N VAL A 310 -6.02 -13.08 13.05
CA VAL A 310 -6.74 -11.82 13.10
C VAL A 310 -8.01 -12.00 13.91
N THR A 311 -8.26 -11.10 14.86
CA THR A 311 -9.43 -11.13 15.77
C THR A 311 -10.02 -9.73 15.92
N ASP A 312 -11.08 -9.59 16.70
CA ASP A 312 -11.85 -8.35 16.85
C ASP A 312 -11.22 -7.37 17.86
N ASN A 313 -10.66 -7.86 18.97
CA ASN A 313 -10.21 -7.02 20.08
C ASN A 313 -8.84 -7.41 20.68
N ILE A 314 -8.27 -6.50 21.47
CA ILE A 314 -6.93 -6.66 22.06
C ILE A 314 -6.91 -7.77 23.12
N ASP A 315 -7.96 -7.93 23.92
CA ASP A 315 -8.05 -8.98 24.94
C ASP A 315 -7.95 -10.37 24.29
N ASN A 316 -8.70 -10.57 23.19
CA ASN A 316 -8.65 -11.77 22.38
C ASN A 316 -7.26 -12.02 21.79
N CYS A 317 -6.49 -10.98 21.44
CA CYS A 317 -5.09 -11.16 21.00
C CYS A 317 -4.23 -11.86 22.06
N TYR A 318 -4.36 -11.45 23.32
CA TYR A 318 -3.59 -12.06 24.43
C TYR A 318 -4.14 -13.43 24.84
N ARG A 319 -5.46 -13.65 24.77
CA ARG A 319 -6.05 -15.00 24.96
C ARG A 319 -5.54 -15.98 23.90
N LEU A 320 -5.53 -15.57 22.63
CA LEU A 320 -4.99 -16.35 21.52
C LEU A 320 -3.50 -16.65 21.69
N LEU A 321 -2.71 -15.71 22.23
CA LEU A 321 -1.31 -15.95 22.57
C LEU A 321 -1.16 -17.10 23.58
N GLY A 322 -1.96 -17.08 24.66
CA GLY A 322 -1.95 -18.12 25.68
C GLY A 322 -2.34 -19.49 25.12
N ILE A 323 -3.39 -19.54 24.28
CA ILE A 323 -3.82 -20.78 23.60
C ILE A 323 -2.71 -21.31 22.69
N ALA A 324 -2.05 -20.44 21.92
CA ALA A 324 -0.95 -20.83 21.04
C ALA A 324 0.26 -21.39 21.82
N HIS A 325 0.59 -20.81 22.98
CA HIS A 325 1.68 -21.28 23.86
C HIS A 325 1.35 -22.61 24.58
N ASN A 326 0.08 -22.87 24.84
CA ASN A 326 -0.40 -24.16 25.34
C ASN A 326 -0.34 -25.25 24.25
N LEU A 327 -0.64 -24.89 23.01
CA LEU A 327 -0.59 -25.81 21.88
C LEU A 327 0.85 -26.22 21.56
N TRP A 328 1.77 -25.25 21.45
CA TRP A 328 3.17 -25.49 21.08
C TRP A 328 4.14 -24.68 21.93
N LYS A 329 5.30 -25.28 22.24
CA LYS A 329 6.31 -24.66 23.09
C LYS A 329 6.89 -23.40 22.42
N PRO A 330 6.87 -22.23 23.09
CA PRO A 330 7.49 -21.02 22.57
C PRO A 330 9.02 -21.10 22.64
N VAL A 331 9.69 -20.50 21.65
CA VAL A 331 11.15 -20.36 21.63
C VAL A 331 11.55 -19.18 22.52
N PRO A 332 12.40 -19.38 23.56
CA PRO A 332 12.84 -18.30 24.43
C PRO A 332 13.48 -17.13 23.67
N GLY A 333 13.17 -15.89 24.09
CA GLY A 333 13.68 -14.67 23.47
C GLY A 333 13.14 -14.37 22.06
N LYS A 334 12.12 -15.11 21.59
CA LYS A 334 11.46 -14.88 20.29
C LYS A 334 10.02 -14.37 20.41
N PHE A 335 9.59 -14.00 21.61
CA PHE A 335 8.35 -13.27 21.82
C PHE A 335 8.59 -11.76 21.72
N LYS A 336 7.69 -11.04 21.05
CA LYS A 336 7.69 -9.58 20.98
C LYS A 336 6.26 -9.07 21.05
N ASP A 337 6.03 -8.15 21.97
CA ASP A 337 4.75 -7.47 22.11
C ASP A 337 4.81 -6.10 21.43
N TYR A 338 4.37 -6.04 20.17
CA TYR A 338 4.23 -4.75 19.46
C TYR A 338 2.88 -4.09 19.68
N ILE A 339 1.96 -4.69 20.45
CA ILE A 339 0.71 -4.01 20.84
C ILE A 339 1.04 -2.99 21.93
N ALA A 340 1.77 -3.43 22.96
CA ALA A 340 2.21 -2.58 24.07
C ALA A 340 3.33 -1.60 23.65
N ILE A 341 4.25 -2.05 22.79
CA ILE A 341 5.36 -1.22 22.28
C ILE A 341 5.30 -1.19 20.74
N PRO A 342 4.47 -0.32 20.14
CA PRO A 342 4.35 -0.21 18.70
C PRO A 342 5.68 0.16 18.05
N LYS A 343 5.89 -0.26 16.79
CA LYS A 343 7.05 0.21 16.02
C LYS A 343 6.87 1.69 15.64
N ALA A 344 7.98 2.31 15.24
CA ALA A 344 8.00 3.69 14.76
C ALA A 344 6.98 3.98 13.64
N ASN A 345 6.73 3.00 12.76
CA ASN A 345 5.77 3.10 11.66
C ASN A 345 4.31 2.79 12.08
N GLY A 346 4.01 2.75 13.38
CA GLY A 346 2.67 2.45 13.90
C GLY A 346 2.29 0.97 13.88
N TYR A 347 3.16 0.07 13.44
CA TYR A 347 2.88 -1.36 13.39
C TYR A 347 2.63 -1.96 14.78
N GLN A 348 1.49 -2.65 14.91
CA GLN A 348 1.06 -3.37 16.12
C GLN A 348 0.71 -4.83 15.81
N SER A 349 1.24 -5.76 16.61
CA SER A 349 0.95 -7.20 16.59
C SER A 349 1.74 -7.93 17.68
N LEU A 350 1.23 -9.04 18.19
CA LEU A 350 2.01 -9.97 19.01
C LEU A 350 2.75 -10.95 18.11
N HIS A 351 4.07 -11.06 18.27
CA HIS A 351 4.90 -12.00 17.51
C HIS A 351 5.43 -13.06 18.45
N THR A 352 5.26 -14.32 18.09
CA THR A 352 5.87 -15.44 18.82
C THR A 352 6.35 -16.51 17.85
N VAL A 353 7.44 -17.19 18.19
CA VAL A 353 7.95 -18.32 17.41
C VAL A 353 7.76 -19.57 18.25
N LEU A 354 7.02 -20.54 17.71
CA LEU A 354 6.65 -21.79 18.36
C LEU A 354 7.33 -22.97 17.66
N VAL A 355 7.54 -24.06 18.39
CA VAL A 355 8.05 -25.32 17.84
C VAL A 355 6.92 -26.33 17.77
N SER A 356 6.51 -26.67 16.55
CA SER A 356 5.50 -27.71 16.31
C SER A 356 6.03 -29.12 16.65
N PRO A 357 5.15 -30.13 16.84
CA PRO A 357 5.53 -31.51 17.13
C PRO A 357 6.46 -32.12 16.06
N HIS A 358 6.36 -31.66 14.81
CA HIS A 358 7.23 -32.08 13.71
C HIS A 358 8.57 -31.33 13.67
N ARG A 359 8.96 -30.65 14.76
CA ARG A 359 10.17 -29.81 14.90
C ARG A 359 10.24 -28.62 13.93
N ALA A 360 9.18 -28.35 13.18
CA ALA A 360 9.08 -27.16 12.35
C ALA A 360 8.83 -25.93 13.21
N ARG A 361 9.49 -24.81 12.87
CA ARG A 361 9.30 -23.53 13.54
C ARG A 361 8.14 -22.78 12.91
N VAL A 362 7.19 -22.33 13.73
CA VAL A 362 6.00 -21.59 13.31
C VAL A 362 6.05 -20.21 13.93
N GLU A 363 6.19 -19.18 13.10
CA GLU A 363 6.05 -17.79 13.49
C GLU A 363 4.56 -17.43 13.48
N VAL A 364 4.01 -17.11 14.65
CA VAL A 364 2.60 -16.71 14.82
C VAL A 364 2.56 -15.20 15.06
N GLN A 365 1.72 -14.52 14.28
CA GLN A 365 1.45 -13.09 14.39
C GLN A 365 -0.01 -12.90 14.77
N ILE A 366 -0.29 -12.26 15.89
CA ILE A 366 -1.66 -12.06 16.39
C ILE A 366 -1.96 -10.57 16.41
N ARG A 367 -3.12 -10.16 15.90
CA ARG A 367 -3.52 -8.74 15.87
C ARG A 367 -5.02 -8.59 15.64
N THR A 368 -5.55 -7.38 15.84
CA THR A 368 -6.95 -7.07 15.54
C THR A 368 -7.15 -6.76 14.04
N ASP A 369 -8.39 -6.74 13.56
CA ASP A 369 -8.71 -6.32 12.18
C ASP A 369 -8.28 -4.87 11.90
N GLU A 370 -8.39 -3.96 12.88
CA GLU A 370 -7.89 -2.58 12.79
C GLU A 370 -6.36 -2.55 12.65
N MET A 371 -5.65 -3.32 13.49
CA MET A 371 -4.20 -3.44 13.40
C MET A 371 -3.75 -4.10 12.10
N ASP A 372 -4.54 -5.02 11.54
CA ASP A 372 -4.29 -5.64 10.24
C ASP A 372 -4.37 -4.60 9.13
N HIS A 373 -5.42 -3.77 9.11
CA HIS A 373 -5.59 -2.67 8.15
C HIS A 373 -4.46 -1.64 8.25
N VAL A 374 -4.13 -1.18 9.46
CA VAL A 374 -3.01 -0.23 9.67
C VAL A 374 -1.68 -0.85 9.25
N ALA A 375 -1.47 -2.15 9.46
CA ALA A 375 -0.25 -2.81 9.06
C ALA A 375 -0.12 -3.04 7.54
N GLU A 376 -1.22 -3.03 6.79
CA GLU A 376 -1.22 -3.20 5.34
C GLU A 376 -1.15 -1.85 4.61
N SER A 377 -2.02 -0.91 5.00
CA SER A 377 -2.19 0.39 4.33
C SER A 377 -1.46 1.54 5.04
N GLY A 378 -0.94 1.32 6.25
CA GLY A 378 -0.12 2.29 6.96
C GLY A 378 -0.82 3.62 7.21
N ILE A 379 -0.14 4.71 6.87
CA ILE A 379 -0.69 6.05 6.99
C ILE A 379 -1.99 6.21 6.19
N ALA A 380 -2.15 5.58 5.01
CA ALA A 380 -3.36 5.69 4.20
C ALA A 380 -4.61 5.12 4.90
N ALA A 381 -4.44 4.13 5.79
CA ALA A 381 -5.55 3.59 6.58
C ALA A 381 -6.26 4.66 7.44
N HIS A 382 -5.54 5.70 7.88
CA HIS A 382 -6.12 6.77 8.70
C HIS A 382 -7.07 7.70 7.92
N TRP A 383 -7.00 7.72 6.58
CA TRP A 383 -7.85 8.58 5.75
C TRP A 383 -9.24 7.97 5.59
N LEU A 384 -9.31 6.62 5.58
CA LEU A 384 -10.55 5.85 5.64
C LEU A 384 -11.39 6.17 6.89
N TYR A 385 -10.74 6.45 8.03
CA TYR A 385 -11.39 6.64 9.33
C TYR A 385 -11.64 8.11 9.71
N LYS A 386 -11.43 9.06 8.79
CA LYS A 386 -11.65 10.50 9.07
C LYS A 386 -13.14 10.87 9.22
N THR A 387 -14.05 9.91 9.01
CA THR A 387 -15.50 10.06 9.20
C THR A 387 -15.99 9.84 10.64
N GLY A 388 -15.13 9.46 11.61
CA GLY A 388 -15.56 9.31 13.00
C GLY A 388 -14.46 9.47 14.05
N GLY A 389 -14.44 10.61 14.75
CA GLY A 389 -13.96 10.76 16.14
C GLY A 389 -12.46 10.58 16.46
N SER A 390 -11.77 11.70 16.62
CA SER A 390 -10.73 12.07 17.62
C SER A 390 -9.50 11.19 17.97
N SER A 391 -9.34 9.95 17.52
CA SER A 391 -8.14 9.13 17.83
C SER A 391 -7.09 9.04 16.70
N SER A 392 -7.41 9.52 15.50
CA SER A 392 -6.64 9.28 14.27
C SER A 392 -5.45 10.22 13.96
N GLY A 393 -5.17 11.21 14.83
CA GLY A 393 -4.05 12.16 14.61
C GLY A 393 -2.66 11.60 14.94
N ALA A 394 -2.57 10.53 15.74
CA ALA A 394 -1.31 10.12 16.36
C ALA A 394 -0.29 9.51 15.37
N THR A 395 -0.71 8.80 14.34
CA THR A 395 0.21 8.19 13.36
C THR A 395 0.69 9.20 12.31
N HIS A 396 -0.20 10.10 11.87
CA HIS A 396 0.17 11.22 11.00
C HIS A 396 1.14 12.17 11.73
N ASN A 397 0.88 12.46 13.02
CA ASN A 397 1.79 13.26 13.84
C ASN A 397 3.12 12.55 14.05
N ARG A 398 3.15 11.25 14.38
CA ARG A 398 4.41 10.48 14.50
C ARG A 398 5.21 10.43 13.21
N ALA A 399 4.57 10.27 12.05
CA ALA A 399 5.25 10.31 10.76
C ALA A 399 5.83 11.70 10.47
N ARG A 400 5.13 12.78 10.84
CA ARG A 400 5.62 14.16 10.69
C ARG A 400 6.70 14.53 11.70
N GLU A 401 6.57 14.09 12.96
CA GLU A 401 7.58 14.23 14.00
C GLU A 401 8.87 13.53 13.58
N TRP A 402 8.80 12.28 13.12
CA TRP A 402 9.95 11.59 12.54
C TRP A 402 10.60 12.36 11.38
N LEU A 403 9.80 12.90 10.45
CA LEU A 403 10.32 13.71 9.35
C LEU A 403 11.00 15.00 9.84
N ARG A 404 10.46 15.63 10.88
CA ARG A 404 11.07 16.80 11.53
C ARG A 404 12.36 16.44 12.24
N ASP A 405 12.36 15.38 13.04
CA ASP A 405 13.54 14.89 13.75
C ASP A 405 14.67 14.53 12.77
N LEU A 406 14.33 13.92 11.62
CA LEU A 406 15.30 13.66 10.56
C LEU A 406 15.90 14.93 9.95
N LEU A 407 15.09 15.97 9.74
CA LEU A 407 15.55 17.26 9.25
C LEU A 407 16.47 17.96 10.26
N GLU A 408 16.19 17.82 11.56
CA GLU A 408 17.00 18.38 12.64
C GLU A 408 18.34 17.67 12.80
N VAL A 409 18.36 16.33 12.72
CA VAL A 409 19.60 15.54 12.78
C VAL A 409 20.52 15.87 11.60
N GLN A 410 20.00 16.01 10.38
CA GLN A 410 20.81 16.47 9.23
C GLN A 410 21.31 17.91 9.34
N GLY A 411 20.63 18.76 10.14
CA GLY A 411 21.12 20.10 10.45
C GLY A 411 22.42 20.08 11.26
N ASN A 412 22.65 19.00 12.02
CA ASN A 412 23.74 18.90 13.00
C ASN A 412 24.83 17.87 12.68
N THR A 413 24.60 16.85 11.85
CA THR A 413 25.60 15.80 11.55
C THR A 413 25.78 15.51 10.05
N GLY A 414 27.04 15.42 9.62
CA GLY A 414 27.43 15.10 8.24
C GLY A 414 26.99 13.69 7.79
N SER A 415 26.57 13.61 6.53
CA SER A 415 25.74 12.60 5.86
C SER A 415 26.19 11.13 5.77
N ALA A 416 27.05 10.59 6.66
CA ALA A 416 27.61 9.25 6.44
C ALA A 416 26.85 8.07 7.11
N ASP A 417 26.20 8.25 8.26
CA ASP A 417 25.62 7.15 9.05
C ASP A 417 24.10 6.90 8.81
N PHE A 418 23.56 7.44 7.73
CA PHE A 418 22.12 7.64 7.51
C PHE A 418 21.29 6.38 7.13
N LEU A 419 21.87 5.32 6.55
CA LEU A 419 21.08 4.22 5.92
C LEU A 419 20.97 2.91 6.72
N GLU A 420 21.64 2.77 7.87
CA GLU A 420 21.70 1.47 8.57
C GLU A 420 20.81 1.35 9.83
N SER A 421 20.16 2.43 10.29
CA SER A 421 19.42 2.45 11.58
C SER A 421 17.90 2.31 11.47
#